data_AF-A0AB35H9W2-F1
#
_entry.id   AF-A0AB35H9W2-F1
#
_cell.length_a   1.000
_cell.length_b   1.000
_cell.length_c   1.000
_cell.angle_alpha   90.00
_cell.angle_beta   90.00
_cell.angle_gamma   90.00
#
_symmetry.space_group_name_H-M   'P 1'
#
loop_
_entity.id
_entity.type
_entity.pdbx_description
1 polymer ?
#
loop_
_entity_poly.entity_id
_entity_poly.type
_entity_poly.pdbx_seq_one_letter_code
_entity_poly.pdbx_strand_id
1 'polypeptide(L)'
;MTKERFNMLVGSIGAFIGVFVFLAYIPQIIANLHGQPSQPWQPLFAAVSCLIWVLYGWTKSPKRDYILIVPNLAGVILGTLTFLTSF
;
A
#
# COMPACT_ATOMS: atom_id res chain seq x y z
N MET A 1 -27.27 1.14 14.83
CA MET A 1 -25.81 1.23 14.65
C MET A 1 -25.44 2.70 14.49
N THR A 2 -24.53 3.24 15.31
CA THR A 2 -24.13 4.66 15.22
C THR A 2 -23.21 4.88 14.01
N LYS A 3 -23.25 6.07 13.38
CA LYS A 3 -22.41 6.44 12.23
C LYS A 3 -20.92 6.17 12.48
N GLU A 4 -20.44 6.42 13.70
CA GLU A 4 -19.04 6.18 14.09
C GLU A 4 -18.65 4.70 14.04
N ARG A 5 -19.51 3.81 14.53
CA ARG A 5 -19.26 2.36 14.48
C ARG A 5 -19.24 1.83 13.05
N PHE A 6 -20.10 2.38 12.18
CA PHE A 6 -20.11 2.04 10.76
C PHE A 6 -18.83 2.50 10.06
N ASN A 7 -18.41 3.75 10.28
CA ASN A 7 -17.17 4.29 9.70
C ASN A 7 -15.94 3.51 10.16
N MET A 8 -15.89 3.11 11.43
CA MET A 8 -14.80 2.30 11.97
C MET A 8 -14.76 0.89 11.33
N LEU A 9 -15.92 0.27 11.12
CA LEU A 9 -16.02 -1.04 10.47
C LEU A 9 -15.55 -0.96 9.01
N VAL A 10 -16.10 -0.02 8.23
CA VAL A 10 -15.73 0.17 6.82
C VAL A 10 -14.26 0.55 6.68
N GLY A 11 -13.75 1.44 7.54
CA GLY A 11 -12.33 1.81 7.55
C GLY A 11 -11.42 0.63 7.87
N SER A 12 -11.81 -0.24 8.80
CA SER A 12 -11.04 -1.45 9.15
C SER A 12 -11.03 -2.46 8.01
N ILE A 13 -12.17 -2.70 7.35
CA ILE A 13 -12.26 -3.58 6.17
C ILE A 13 -11.45 -3.00 5.01
N GLY A 14 -11.56 -1.70 4.76
CA GLY A 14 -10.81 -1.00 3.72
C GLY A 14 -9.30 -1.08 3.94
N ALA A 15 -8.84 -0.91 5.18
CA ALA A 15 -7.42 -1.07 5.51
C ALA A 15 -6.95 -2.52 5.34
N PHE A 16 -7.76 -3.50 5.75
CA PHE A 16 -7.46 -4.91 5.56
C PHE A 16 -7.32 -5.27 4.08
N ILE A 17 -8.30 -4.89 3.25
CA ILE A 17 -8.26 -5.10 1.79
C ILE A 17 -7.07 -4.35 1.17
N GLY A 18 -6.78 -3.14 1.64
CA GLY A 18 -5.63 -2.35 1.19
C GLY A 18 -4.30 -3.08 1.33
N VAL A 19 -4.12 -3.89 2.39
CA VAL A 19 -2.93 -4.75 2.52
C VAL A 19 -2.85 -5.78 1.40
N PHE A 20 -3.95 -6.45 1.05
CA PHE A 20 -3.95 -7.47 -0.02
C PHE A 20 -3.64 -6.90 -1.40
N VAL A 21 -4.05 -5.65 -1.68
CA VAL A 21 -3.69 -4.96 -2.92
C VAL A 21 -2.16 -4.89 -3.06
N PHE A 22 -1.45 -4.62 -1.97
CA PHE A 22 0.01 -4.57 -1.98
C PHE A 22 0.66 -5.96 -1.95
N LEU A 23 0.07 -6.94 -1.26
CA LEU A 23 0.55 -8.34 -1.31
C LEU A 23 0.52 -8.93 -2.72
N ALA A 24 -0.37 -8.43 -3.61
CA ALA A 24 -0.41 -8.82 -5.02
C ALA A 24 0.86 -8.44 -5.81
N TYR A 25 1.75 -7.61 -5.25
CA TYR A 25 3.06 -7.34 -5.83
C TYR A 25 4.08 -8.48 -5.60
N ILE A 26 3.91 -9.31 -4.56
CA ILE A 26 4.80 -10.46 -4.29
C ILE A 26 4.92 -11.40 -5.50
N PRO A 27 3.84 -11.90 -6.11
CA PRO A 27 3.95 -12.74 -7.30
C PRO A 27 4.56 -12.00 -8.50
N GLN A 28 4.37 -10.67 -8.63
CA GLN A 28 5.02 -9.88 -9.69
C GLN A 28 6.53 -9.80 -9.48
N ILE A 29 6.99 -9.61 -8.25
CA ILE A 29 8.42 -9.64 -7.90
C ILE A 29 9.02 -11.00 -8.23
N ILE A 30 8.34 -12.10 -7.89
CA ILE A 30 8.82 -13.45 -8.22
C ILE A 30 8.91 -13.64 -9.74
N ALA A 31 7.90 -13.21 -10.50
CA ALA A 31 7.89 -13.30 -11.96
C ALA A 31 9.03 -12.48 -12.59
N ASN A 32 9.22 -11.25 -12.11
CA ASN A 32 10.32 -10.36 -12.50
C ASN A 32 11.68 -11.05 -12.34
N LEU A 33 11.94 -11.63 -11.16
CA LEU A 33 13.18 -12.35 -10.86
C LEU A 33 13.38 -13.63 -11.69
N HIS A 34 12.29 -14.21 -12.21
CA HIS A 34 12.34 -15.36 -13.13
C HIS A 34 12.45 -14.95 -14.61
N GLY A 35 12.75 -13.68 -14.90
CA GLY A 35 12.94 -13.18 -16.27
C GLY A 35 11.63 -12.91 -17.00
N GLN A 36 10.52 -12.75 -16.28
CA GLN A 36 9.24 -12.28 -16.83
C GLN A 36 8.90 -10.89 -16.27
N PRO A 37 9.59 -9.83 -16.74
CA PRO A 37 9.42 -8.49 -16.20
C PRO A 37 7.99 -7.96 -16.44
N SER A 38 7.39 -7.50 -15.36
CA SER A 38 6.12 -6.77 -15.30
C SER A 38 6.31 -5.29 -15.68
N GLN A 39 5.21 -4.58 -15.89
CA GLN A 39 5.26 -3.16 -16.25
C GLN A 39 5.77 -2.29 -15.07
N PRO A 40 6.90 -1.56 -15.18
CA PRO A 40 7.53 -0.84 -14.06
C PRO A 40 6.73 0.34 -13.52
N TRP A 41 6.01 1.06 -14.39
CA TRP A 41 5.51 2.41 -14.04
C TRP A 41 4.35 2.40 -13.05
N GLN A 42 3.49 1.39 -13.10
CA GLN A 42 2.36 1.30 -12.18
C GLN A 42 2.81 1.05 -10.72
N PRO A 43 3.71 0.09 -10.43
CA PRO A 43 4.32 -0.05 -9.12
C PRO A 43 5.04 1.21 -8.62
N LEU A 44 5.74 1.94 -9.51
CA LEU A 44 6.43 3.18 -9.14
C LEU A 44 5.45 4.26 -8.68
N PHE A 45 4.43 4.56 -9.48
CA PHE A 45 3.44 5.59 -9.12
C PHE A 45 2.65 5.19 -7.87
N ALA A 46 2.36 3.89 -7.70
CA ALA A 46 1.75 3.38 -6.49
C ALA A 46 2.65 3.61 -5.27
N ALA A 47 3.94 3.30 -5.35
CA ALA A 47 4.90 3.50 -4.26
C ALA A 47 5.00 4.98 -3.85
N VAL A 48 5.08 5.90 -4.82
CA VAL A 48 5.09 7.35 -4.56
C VAL A 48 3.80 7.80 -3.89
N SER A 49 2.64 7.36 -4.40
CA SER A 49 1.35 7.69 -3.80
C SER A 49 1.25 7.18 -2.35
N CYS A 50 1.67 5.93 -2.11
CA CYS A 50 1.68 5.33 -0.79
C CYS A 50 2.61 6.10 0.17
N LEU A 51 3.76 6.59 -0.31
CA LEU A 51 4.67 7.40 0.50
C LEU A 51 3.99 8.70 0.95
N ILE A 52 3.27 9.38 0.07
CA ILE A 52 2.50 10.59 0.41
C ILE A 52 1.46 10.27 1.50
N TRP A 53 0.75 9.14 1.37
CA TRP A 53 -0.22 8.72 2.39
C TRP A 53 0.43 8.36 3.74
N VAL A 54 1.60 7.71 3.73
CA VAL A 54 2.36 7.46 4.96
C VAL A 54 2.73 8.78 5.63
N LEU A 55 3.26 9.74 4.88
CA LEU A 55 3.63 11.06 5.41
C LEU A 55 2.40 11.83 5.94
N TYR A 56 1.29 11.78 5.21
CA TYR A 56 0.02 12.38 5.64
C TYR A 56 -0.49 11.75 6.94
N GLY A 57 -0.57 10.42 7.01
CA GLY A 57 -1.02 9.71 8.22
C GLY A 57 -0.10 9.98 9.42
N TRP A 58 1.21 10.12 9.18
CA TRP A 58 2.21 10.41 10.20
C TRP A 58 2.15 11.85 10.74
N THR A 59 1.85 12.81 9.88
CA THR A 59 1.74 14.24 10.23
C THR A 59 0.35 14.61 10.79
N LYS A 60 -0.63 13.71 10.69
CA LYS A 60 -1.98 13.90 11.23
C LYS A 60 -1.95 14.12 12.75
N SER A 61 -2.55 15.22 13.20
CA SER A 61 -2.69 15.63 14.61
C SER A 61 -4.17 15.65 15.02
N PRO A 62 -4.54 15.32 16.27
CA PRO A 62 -3.67 15.02 17.43
C PRO A 62 -3.18 13.57 17.50
N LYS A 63 -3.74 12.64 16.71
CA LYS A 63 -3.33 11.23 16.68
C LYS A 63 -2.95 10.82 15.26
N ARG A 64 -1.82 10.11 15.13
CA ARG A 64 -1.39 9.48 13.88
C ARG A 64 -2.40 8.44 13.42
N ASP A 65 -2.60 8.36 12.11
CA ASP A 65 -3.56 7.46 11.49
C ASP A 65 -2.92 6.13 11.11
N TYR A 66 -2.70 5.25 12.10
CA TYR A 66 -2.01 3.98 11.88
C TYR A 66 -2.77 3.04 10.92
N ILE A 67 -4.11 3.14 10.87
CA ILE A 67 -4.96 2.37 9.95
C ILE A 67 -4.64 2.73 8.50
N LEU A 68 -4.29 3.99 8.25
CA LEU A 68 -3.82 4.46 6.95
C LEU A 68 -2.33 4.17 6.70
N ILE A 69 -1.47 4.38 7.71
CA ILE A 69 0.00 4.25 7.58
C ILE A 69 0.40 2.80 7.26
N VAL A 70 -0.11 1.82 8.01
CA VAL A 70 0.33 0.42 7.92
C VAL A 70 0.19 -0.18 6.51
N PRO A 71 -0.99 -0.15 5.87
CA PRO A 71 -1.12 -0.68 4.51
C PRO A 71 -0.27 0.10 3.51
N ASN A 72 -0.25 1.44 3.57
CA ASN A 72 0.54 2.24 2.63
C ASN A 72 2.05 2.02 2.79
N LEU A 73 2.55 1.77 4.00
CA LEU A 73 3.95 1.41 4.20
C LEU A 73 4.32 0.10 3.48
N ALA A 74 3.44 -0.90 3.53
CA ALA A 74 3.61 -2.13 2.74
C ALA A 74 3.61 -1.82 1.23
N GLY A 75 2.74 -0.91 0.77
CA GLY A 75 2.70 -0.45 -0.61
C GLY A 75 3.97 0.27 -1.07
N VAL A 76 4.59 1.10 -0.23
CA VAL A 76 5.89 1.72 -0.52
C VAL A 76 6.95 0.64 -0.74
N ILE A 77 7.07 -0.31 0.19
CA ILE A 77 8.10 -1.36 0.14
C ILE A 77 7.88 -2.26 -1.08
N LEU A 78 6.70 -2.85 -1.20
CA LEU A 78 6.40 -3.83 -2.25
C LEU A 78 6.33 -3.20 -3.65
N GLY A 79 5.77 -1.99 -3.76
CA GLY A 79 5.74 -1.25 -5.02
C GLY A 79 7.14 -0.88 -5.51
N THR A 80 8.01 -0.41 -4.61
CA THR A 80 9.41 -0.08 -4.94
C THR A 80 10.18 -1.33 -5.36
N LEU A 81 10.05 -2.44 -4.63
CA LEU A 81 10.71 -3.71 -4.99
C LEU A 81 10.23 -4.24 -6.35
N THR A 82 8.94 -4.14 -6.65
CA THR A 82 8.40 -4.55 -7.95
C THR A 82 8.96 -3.72 -9.09
N PHE A 83 9.05 -2.39 -8.91
CA PHE A 83 9.70 -1.52 -9.88
C PHE A 83 11.17 -1.88 -10.09
N LEU A 84 11.95 -2.03 -9.01
CA LEU A 84 13.38 -2.33 -9.10
C LEU A 84 13.68 -3.68 -9.76
N THR A 85 12.81 -4.67 -9.55
CA THR A 85 12.98 -6.01 -10.11
C THR A 85 12.50 -6.12 -11.56
N SER A 86 11.73 -5.16 -12.07
CA SER A 86 11.18 -5.21 -13.44
C SER A 86 12.17 -4.88 -14.57
N PHE A 87 13.47 -4.83 -14.27
CA PHE A 87 14.57 -4.56 -15.19
C PHE A 87 15.58 -5.71 -15.15
#